data_AF-A0A853C542-F1
#
_entry.id   AF-A0A853C542-F1
#
_cell.length_a   1.000
_cell.length_b   1.000
_cell.length_c   1.000
_cell.angle_alpha   90.00
_cell.angle_beta   90.00
_cell.angle_gamma   90.00
#
_symmetry.space_group_name_H-M   'P 1'
#
loop_
_entity.id
_entity.type
_entity.pdbx_description
1 polymer ?
#
loop_
_entity_poly.entity_id
_entity_poly.type
_entity_poly.pdbx_seq_one_letter_code
_entity_poly.pdbx_strand_id
1 'polypeptide(L)'
;MRIVAAGIALLAAALAAPAPTAPDPAEPAPPVAYAEPSPSRPARVAAPGEPVAPLDETFALHSRPGATRTIFIDFDGARVAATAWNVVKLLLDGTHPAWDPGSDGPAFNAEERTLVQDVWRRVAEDFAPYDVDVTTEDPGDLGNRGVRALVTPSQGAMSVLCGSCSGIAYINVFGRTYYDPAWVFAQRLFDDPSYVAEAVSHEVGHNLGLRHDGTAELAYYAGHGDWAPIMGAAFGKDVTQWSRGSYAGASNTEDDLSIIGSVLGYRADESGGEVAAAVPLGDGTGFVTTATDADTYRLPACTGPTTITAEPAETGANLDLRLDLLDAGGSVVATDEPAGPGAAVTADLTADPWFVRVDGAGEGTWLTGYDDYASVGAYRITVAGCAGGIEPPPNDTPTGTPTETPVEPDPVAETDPLATRTRLSLPTRAMRGSRPWVLVRVSESDTGDEVGGTVRLAVGGRTVGTATVDLGTARIRLPRLTRVGRATVTATYAGSADLARSRAVRTIRVVRR
;
A
#
# COMPACT_ATOMS: atom_id res chain seq x y z
N MET A 1 71.02 -33.60 24.75
CA MET A 1 70.70 -32.53 25.71
C MET A 1 69.22 -32.19 25.52
N ARG A 2 68.39 -32.39 26.55
CA ARG A 2 66.93 -32.26 26.54
C ARG A 2 66.47 -30.79 26.55
N ILE A 3 65.23 -30.54 26.07
CA ILE A 3 64.15 -29.62 26.51
C ILE A 3 63.32 -29.29 25.25
N VAL A 4 62.21 -30.00 24.95
CA VAL A 4 60.79 -29.77 25.33
C VAL A 4 60.22 -28.41 24.91
N ALA A 5 59.28 -28.43 23.95
CA ALA A 5 58.00 -27.71 24.04
C ALA A 5 57.02 -28.25 22.97
N ALA A 6 55.92 -28.84 23.45
CA ALA A 6 54.74 -29.20 22.69
C ALA A 6 53.81 -27.98 22.51
N GLY A 7 53.04 -27.93 21.43
CA GLY A 7 51.99 -26.92 21.29
C GLY A 7 51.22 -26.93 19.97
N ILE A 8 50.10 -27.65 19.98
CA ILE A 8 48.81 -27.33 19.32
C ILE A 8 48.73 -27.46 17.79
N ALA A 9 48.01 -28.51 17.38
CA ALA A 9 47.27 -28.56 16.12
C ALA A 9 45.98 -27.74 16.24
N LEU A 10 45.68 -26.88 15.25
CA LEU A 10 44.31 -26.64 14.82
C LEU A 10 44.24 -26.22 13.35
N LEU A 11 43.30 -26.86 12.68
CA LEU A 11 42.87 -26.83 11.30
C LEU A 11 42.67 -25.41 10.73
N ALA A 12 43.22 -25.13 9.55
CA ALA A 12 42.78 -24.04 8.69
C ALA A 12 42.80 -24.51 7.22
N ALA A 13 41.76 -25.24 6.81
CA ALA A 13 41.43 -25.40 5.40
C ALA A 13 40.59 -24.18 4.99
N ALA A 14 41.26 -23.13 4.53
CA ALA A 14 40.58 -22.06 3.80
C ALA A 14 40.34 -22.56 2.37
N LEU A 15 39.09 -22.86 2.03
CA LEU A 15 38.68 -22.92 0.63
C LEU A 15 38.80 -21.49 0.08
N ALA A 16 39.77 -21.28 -0.80
CA ALA A 16 39.80 -20.10 -1.64
C ALA A 16 38.59 -20.15 -2.58
N ALA A 17 37.60 -19.29 -2.35
CA ALA A 17 36.59 -19.00 -3.35
C ALA A 17 37.30 -18.43 -4.61
N PRO A 18 36.90 -18.84 -5.82
CA PRO A 18 37.45 -18.24 -7.04
C PRO A 18 37.15 -16.74 -7.05
N ALA A 19 38.12 -15.93 -7.42
CA ALA A 19 37.93 -14.50 -7.65
C ALA A 19 36.78 -14.28 -8.65
N PRO A 20 35.94 -13.24 -8.46
CA PRO A 20 34.87 -12.96 -9.40
C PRO A 20 35.46 -12.77 -10.80
N THR A 21 35.01 -13.58 -11.74
CA THR A 21 35.28 -13.39 -13.16
C THR A 21 34.76 -12.02 -13.57
N ALA A 22 35.56 -11.27 -14.34
CA ALA A 22 35.12 -10.00 -14.92
C ALA A 22 33.79 -10.19 -15.68
N PRO A 23 32.85 -9.25 -15.58
CA PRO A 23 31.54 -9.39 -16.22
C PRO A 23 31.67 -9.55 -17.74
N ASP A 24 30.83 -10.41 -18.29
CA ASP A 24 30.71 -10.67 -19.72
C ASP A 24 30.25 -9.38 -20.43
N PRO A 25 30.95 -8.89 -21.46
CA PRO A 25 30.58 -7.67 -22.17
C PRO A 25 29.24 -7.74 -22.94
N ALA A 26 28.54 -8.88 -22.90
CA ALA A 26 27.18 -9.05 -23.42
C ALA A 26 26.07 -8.92 -22.36
N GLU A 27 26.39 -8.73 -21.07
CA GLU A 27 25.38 -8.51 -20.04
C GLU A 27 24.86 -7.05 -20.12
N PRO A 28 23.54 -6.82 -20.24
CA PRO A 28 23.01 -5.47 -20.14
C PRO A 28 23.44 -4.85 -18.81
N ALA A 29 23.66 -3.52 -18.80
CA ALA A 29 23.99 -2.80 -17.58
C ALA A 29 23.01 -3.19 -16.45
N PRO A 30 23.49 -3.29 -15.18
CA PRO A 30 22.63 -3.68 -14.08
C PRO A 30 21.39 -2.77 -14.04
N PRO A 31 20.19 -3.31 -13.76
CA PRO A 31 18.96 -2.54 -13.68
C PRO A 31 19.14 -1.33 -12.76
N VAL A 32 18.64 -0.18 -13.20
CA VAL A 32 18.62 1.05 -12.41
C VAL A 32 17.45 0.97 -11.43
N ALA A 33 17.62 1.52 -10.24
CA ALA A 33 16.54 1.70 -9.28
C ALA A 33 16.15 3.18 -9.20
N TYR A 34 14.85 3.47 -9.22
CA TYR A 34 14.29 4.81 -9.05
C TYR A 34 13.61 4.93 -7.70
N ALA A 35 13.76 6.10 -7.07
CA ALA A 35 13.20 6.39 -5.76
C ALA A 35 12.30 7.61 -5.84
N GLU A 36 11.07 7.45 -5.36
CA GLU A 36 10.05 8.49 -5.38
C GLU A 36 10.16 9.47 -4.21
N PRO A 37 10.00 10.79 -4.42
CA PRO A 37 9.96 11.75 -3.33
C PRO A 37 8.65 11.62 -2.54
N SER A 38 8.73 11.81 -1.21
CA SER A 38 7.53 11.80 -0.37
C SER A 38 6.60 12.99 -0.67
N PRO A 39 5.27 12.79 -0.71
CA PRO A 39 4.32 13.87 -0.91
C PRO A 39 4.30 14.87 0.26
N SER A 40 3.72 16.04 0.02
CA SER A 40 3.30 16.92 1.10
C SER A 40 2.14 16.31 1.88
N ARG A 41 2.06 16.60 3.18
CA ARG A 41 0.99 16.08 4.04
C ARG A 41 -0.39 16.52 3.51
N PRO A 42 -1.35 15.60 3.33
CA PRO A 42 -2.68 15.96 2.88
C PRO A 42 -3.42 16.76 3.96
N ALA A 43 -4.38 17.57 3.53
CA ALA A 43 -5.26 18.30 4.45
C ALA A 43 -6.15 17.37 5.29
N ARG A 44 -6.48 16.19 4.73
CA ARG A 44 -7.19 15.09 5.37
C ARG A 44 -6.74 13.78 4.75
N VAL A 45 -6.53 12.76 5.58
CA VAL A 45 -6.29 11.39 5.11
C VAL A 45 -7.60 10.85 4.54
N ALA A 46 -7.54 10.21 3.37
CA ALA A 46 -8.70 9.56 2.76
C ALA A 46 -9.29 8.57 3.78
N ALA A 47 -10.60 8.68 4.01
CA ALA A 47 -11.27 7.64 4.78
C ALA A 47 -11.31 6.38 3.89
N PRO A 48 -11.01 5.19 4.43
CA PRO A 48 -11.20 3.98 3.66
C PRO A 48 -12.67 3.87 3.25
N GLY A 49 -12.92 3.52 1.99
CA GLY A 49 -14.26 3.10 1.55
C GLY A 49 -14.67 1.79 2.22
N GLU A 50 -15.91 1.36 2.02
CA GLU A 50 -16.44 0.11 2.60
C GLU A 50 -15.55 -1.10 2.25
N PRO A 51 -15.42 -2.10 3.15
CA PRO A 51 -14.71 -3.33 2.83
C PRO A 51 -15.29 -4.00 1.58
N VAL A 52 -14.43 -4.43 0.66
CA VAL A 52 -14.80 -5.16 -0.56
C VAL A 52 -15.00 -6.66 -0.33
N ALA A 53 -14.56 -7.17 0.83
CA ALA A 53 -14.67 -8.57 1.24
C ALA A 53 -14.79 -8.66 2.78
N PRO A 54 -15.24 -9.81 3.33
CA PRO A 54 -15.13 -10.09 4.76
C PRO A 54 -13.72 -9.81 5.29
N LEU A 55 -13.60 -9.18 6.46
CA LEU A 55 -12.31 -8.74 6.98
C LEU A 55 -11.34 -9.90 7.25
N ASP A 56 -11.82 -11.12 7.50
CA ASP A 56 -11.02 -12.32 7.64
C ASP A 56 -10.48 -12.88 6.31
N GLU A 57 -11.00 -12.42 5.17
CA GLU A 57 -10.52 -12.75 3.81
C GLU A 57 -9.53 -11.71 3.26
N THR A 58 -9.16 -10.69 4.04
CA THR A 58 -8.29 -9.57 3.60
C THR A 58 -6.93 -9.99 3.03
N PHE A 59 -6.41 -11.15 3.46
CA PHE A 59 -5.14 -11.72 2.97
C PHE A 59 -5.38 -12.92 2.04
N ALA A 60 -6.53 -12.94 1.36
CA ALA A 60 -6.95 -13.94 0.39
C ALA A 60 -7.63 -13.30 -0.84
N LEU A 61 -7.35 -12.01 -1.10
CA LEU A 61 -7.98 -11.26 -2.18
C LEU A 61 -7.27 -11.52 -3.50
N HIS A 62 -8.03 -11.59 -4.59
CA HIS A 62 -7.54 -11.83 -5.94
C HIS A 62 -8.37 -11.04 -6.94
N SER A 63 -7.73 -10.25 -7.80
CA SER A 63 -8.44 -9.48 -8.83
C SER A 63 -8.76 -10.35 -10.05
N ARG A 64 -7.96 -11.39 -10.28
CA ARG A 64 -8.13 -12.32 -11.39
C ARG A 64 -7.56 -13.70 -11.06
N PRO A 65 -8.24 -14.50 -10.22
CA PRO A 65 -7.82 -15.85 -9.90
C PRO A 65 -7.53 -16.68 -11.15
N GLY A 66 -6.34 -17.29 -11.21
CA GLY A 66 -5.93 -18.14 -12.33
C GLY A 66 -5.20 -17.42 -13.48
N ALA A 67 -4.97 -16.11 -13.39
CA ALA A 67 -4.06 -15.43 -14.30
C ALA A 67 -2.66 -16.03 -14.21
N THR A 68 -1.91 -15.99 -15.33
CA THR A 68 -0.56 -16.58 -15.37
C THR A 68 0.50 -15.69 -14.74
N ARG A 69 0.18 -14.40 -14.55
CA ARG A 69 1.04 -13.38 -13.95
C ARG A 69 0.44 -12.90 -12.64
N THR A 70 1.30 -12.54 -11.69
CA THR A 70 0.87 -12.14 -10.34
C THR A 70 1.61 -10.90 -9.87
N ILE A 71 0.87 -9.95 -9.31
CA ILE A 71 1.38 -8.85 -8.50
C ILE A 71 0.95 -9.14 -7.06
N PHE A 72 1.91 -9.47 -6.19
CA PHE A 72 1.63 -9.69 -4.78
C PHE A 72 1.90 -8.41 -3.99
N ILE A 73 0.86 -7.88 -3.33
CA ILE A 73 0.99 -6.76 -2.40
C ILE A 73 1.17 -7.32 -1.00
N ASP A 74 2.40 -7.29 -0.53
CA ASP A 74 2.84 -7.81 0.76
C ASP A 74 2.70 -6.72 1.83
N PHE A 75 1.70 -6.87 2.69
CA PHE A 75 1.45 -5.98 3.83
C PHE A 75 1.92 -6.58 5.16
N ASP A 76 2.05 -7.91 5.26
CA ASP A 76 2.36 -8.61 6.51
C ASP A 76 3.87 -8.75 6.79
N GLY A 77 4.69 -8.27 5.87
CA GLY A 77 6.11 -8.05 6.05
C GLY A 77 6.94 -9.22 5.53
N ALA A 78 8.08 -8.89 4.92
CA ALA A 78 8.94 -9.87 4.29
C ALA A 78 10.32 -9.96 4.93
N ARG A 79 10.92 -11.15 4.85
CA ARG A 79 12.37 -11.30 4.99
C ARG A 79 13.04 -11.02 3.64
N VAL A 80 13.84 -9.96 3.58
CA VAL A 80 14.65 -9.62 2.41
C VAL A 80 16.11 -10.00 2.67
N ALA A 81 16.62 -10.91 1.85
CA ALA A 81 17.99 -11.40 1.94
C ALA A 81 18.49 -11.92 0.61
N ALA A 82 19.80 -11.81 0.37
CA ALA A 82 20.44 -12.27 -0.86
C ALA A 82 19.84 -11.70 -2.16
N THR A 83 19.19 -10.53 -2.10
CA THR A 83 18.67 -9.82 -3.28
C THR A 83 19.63 -8.72 -3.74
N ALA A 84 19.34 -8.09 -4.87
CA ALA A 84 20.06 -6.92 -5.35
C ALA A 84 20.07 -5.79 -4.31
N TRP A 85 19.02 -5.64 -3.49
CA TRP A 85 18.99 -4.68 -2.40
C TRP A 85 20.09 -4.96 -1.36
N ASN A 86 20.35 -6.23 -1.05
CA ASN A 86 21.38 -6.60 -0.09
C ASN A 86 22.80 -6.49 -0.68
N VAL A 87 22.96 -6.96 -1.92
CA VAL A 87 24.28 -7.06 -2.55
C VAL A 87 24.76 -5.72 -3.11
N VAL A 88 23.86 -4.98 -3.77
CA VAL A 88 24.20 -3.74 -4.50
C VAL A 88 23.97 -2.51 -3.63
N LYS A 89 22.83 -2.44 -2.92
CA LYS A 89 22.50 -1.30 -2.05
C LYS A 89 22.99 -1.47 -0.60
N LEU A 90 23.63 -2.60 -0.29
CA LEU A 90 24.22 -2.91 1.02
C LEU A 90 23.20 -2.90 2.16
N LEU A 91 21.92 -3.16 1.86
CA LEU A 91 20.91 -3.42 2.87
C LEU A 91 21.27 -4.73 3.59
N LEU A 92 21.31 -4.71 4.92
CA LEU A 92 21.57 -5.94 5.66
C LEU A 92 20.40 -6.91 5.49
N ASP A 93 20.71 -8.19 5.31
CA ASP A 93 19.71 -9.26 5.35
C ASP A 93 18.87 -9.14 6.63
N GLY A 94 17.54 -9.19 6.50
CA GLY A 94 16.67 -8.99 7.64
C GLY A 94 15.20 -9.13 7.32
N THR A 95 14.40 -9.17 8.39
CA THR A 95 12.94 -9.07 8.32
C THR A 95 12.54 -7.61 8.40
N HIS A 96 11.65 -7.20 7.50
CA HIS A 96 11.05 -5.88 7.47
C HIS A 96 9.60 -6.01 7.95
N PRO A 97 9.14 -5.11 8.83
CA PRO A 97 7.87 -5.26 9.53
C PRO A 97 6.67 -5.12 8.59
N ALA A 98 5.55 -5.72 9.02
CA ALA A 98 4.22 -5.48 8.47
C ALA A 98 3.86 -3.99 8.50
N TRP A 99 2.94 -3.58 7.63
CA TRP A 99 2.26 -2.31 7.73
C TRP A 99 1.38 -2.26 8.99
N ASP A 100 1.58 -1.22 9.82
CA ASP A 100 0.93 -1.06 11.13
C ASP A 100 0.55 0.44 11.33
N PRO A 101 -0.48 0.94 10.63
CA PRO A 101 -1.03 2.28 10.83
C PRO A 101 -1.49 2.54 12.27
N GLY A 102 -2.00 1.51 12.95
CA GLY A 102 -2.47 1.58 14.33
C GLY A 102 -1.36 1.79 15.34
N SER A 103 -0.12 1.46 14.97
CA SER A 103 1.02 1.34 15.87
C SER A 103 0.71 0.45 17.07
N ASP A 104 -0.09 -0.59 16.87
CA ASP A 104 -0.60 -1.49 17.90
C ASP A 104 -0.06 -2.93 17.79
N GLY A 105 0.76 -3.20 16.77
CA GLY A 105 1.55 -4.42 16.66
C GLY A 105 1.46 -5.07 15.27
N PRO A 106 2.00 -6.29 15.12
CA PRO A 106 2.05 -6.96 13.82
C PRO A 106 0.71 -7.60 13.38
N ALA A 107 -0.34 -7.51 14.21
CA ALA A 107 -1.61 -8.16 13.94
C ALA A 107 -2.64 -7.14 13.46
N PHE A 108 -3.12 -7.31 12.23
CA PHE A 108 -4.05 -6.37 11.61
C PHE A 108 -5.41 -6.35 12.30
N ASN A 109 -5.78 -5.18 12.83
CA ASN A 109 -7.11 -4.90 13.37
C ASN A 109 -8.15 -4.66 12.24
N ALA A 110 -9.41 -4.39 12.59
CA ALA A 110 -10.49 -4.25 11.62
C ALA A 110 -10.29 -3.03 10.70
N GLU A 111 -9.86 -1.92 11.27
CA GLU A 111 -9.57 -0.68 10.56
C GLU A 111 -8.41 -0.87 9.57
N GLU A 112 -7.32 -1.52 9.97
CA GLU A 112 -6.16 -1.78 9.12
C GLU A 112 -6.49 -2.75 7.99
N ARG A 113 -7.30 -3.78 8.25
CA ARG A 113 -7.81 -4.66 7.20
C ARG A 113 -8.63 -3.90 6.16
N THR A 114 -9.40 -2.91 6.60
CA THR A 114 -10.16 -2.05 5.69
C THR A 114 -9.23 -1.18 4.84
N LEU A 115 -8.13 -0.66 5.42
CA LEU A 115 -7.09 0.05 4.67
C LEU A 115 -6.38 -0.86 3.65
N VAL A 116 -6.05 -2.10 4.02
CA VAL A 116 -5.45 -3.09 3.10
C VAL A 116 -6.37 -3.36 1.91
N GLN A 117 -7.67 -3.57 2.17
CA GLN A 117 -8.66 -3.77 1.10
C GLN A 117 -8.79 -2.54 0.18
N ASP A 118 -8.72 -1.33 0.74
CA ASP A 118 -8.76 -0.08 -0.05
C ASP A 118 -7.52 0.08 -0.94
N VAL A 119 -6.33 -0.21 -0.42
CA VAL A 119 -5.10 -0.22 -1.23
C VAL A 119 -5.21 -1.26 -2.34
N TRP A 120 -5.60 -2.49 -1.99
CA TRP A 120 -5.70 -3.59 -2.94
C TRP A 120 -6.66 -3.29 -4.09
N ARG A 121 -7.87 -2.76 -3.83
CA ARG A 121 -8.84 -2.50 -4.90
C ARG A 121 -8.38 -1.43 -5.88
N ARG A 122 -7.66 -0.40 -5.41
CA ARG A 122 -7.13 0.68 -6.25
C ARG A 122 -6.03 0.17 -7.17
N VAL A 123 -5.09 -0.59 -6.61
CA VAL A 123 -4.03 -1.23 -7.42
C VAL A 123 -4.64 -2.27 -8.37
N ALA A 124 -5.66 -3.02 -7.94
CA ALA A 124 -6.37 -3.95 -8.80
C ALA A 124 -7.07 -3.25 -9.98
N GLU A 125 -7.58 -2.02 -9.77
CA GLU A 125 -8.17 -1.20 -10.82
C GLU A 125 -7.11 -0.67 -11.80
N ASP A 126 -5.97 -0.16 -11.31
CA ASP A 126 -4.86 0.30 -12.17
C ASP A 126 -4.35 -0.79 -13.13
N PHE A 127 -4.44 -2.05 -12.71
CA PHE A 127 -4.06 -3.22 -13.51
C PHE A 127 -5.25 -3.99 -14.12
N ALA A 128 -6.48 -3.49 -13.97
CA ALA A 128 -7.70 -4.14 -14.46
C ALA A 128 -7.70 -4.42 -15.98
N PRO A 129 -7.04 -3.65 -16.86
CA PRO A 129 -6.94 -3.98 -18.29
C PRO A 129 -6.16 -5.26 -18.63
N TYR A 130 -5.33 -5.77 -17.71
CA TYR A 130 -4.31 -6.79 -18.01
C TYR A 130 -4.66 -8.19 -17.49
N ASP A 131 -4.07 -9.22 -18.12
CA ASP A 131 -4.18 -10.63 -17.69
C ASP A 131 -3.25 -10.92 -16.50
N VAL A 132 -3.48 -10.22 -15.38
CA VAL A 132 -2.69 -10.31 -14.16
C VAL A 132 -3.59 -10.46 -12.94
N ASP A 133 -3.14 -11.25 -11.97
CA ASP A 133 -3.77 -11.37 -10.66
C ASP A 133 -3.07 -10.42 -9.68
N VAL A 134 -3.77 -9.40 -9.23
CA VAL A 134 -3.34 -8.55 -8.10
C VAL A 134 -3.88 -9.19 -6.83
N THR A 135 -3.01 -9.59 -5.93
CA THR A 135 -3.38 -10.40 -4.77
C THR A 135 -2.73 -9.94 -3.46
N THR A 136 -3.44 -10.18 -2.36
CA THR A 136 -2.93 -10.10 -0.99
C THR A 136 -2.68 -11.47 -0.36
N GLU A 137 -2.99 -12.57 -1.06
CA GLU A 137 -2.62 -13.93 -0.65
C GLU A 137 -1.14 -14.16 -0.98
N ASP A 138 -0.32 -14.56 0.01
CA ASP A 138 1.10 -14.87 -0.23
C ASP A 138 1.21 -16.07 -1.19
N PRO A 139 1.67 -15.86 -2.44
CA PRO A 139 1.75 -16.93 -3.43
C PRO A 139 3.00 -17.81 -3.24
N GLY A 140 3.83 -17.53 -2.23
CA GLY A 140 5.13 -18.13 -2.01
C GLY A 140 6.18 -17.62 -2.99
N ASP A 141 6.88 -18.54 -3.65
CA ASP A 141 7.88 -18.17 -4.67
C ASP A 141 7.18 -17.85 -6.01
N LEU A 142 7.20 -16.57 -6.36
CA LEU A 142 6.68 -16.05 -7.63
C LEU A 142 7.51 -16.50 -8.84
N GLY A 143 8.79 -16.80 -8.66
CA GLY A 143 9.71 -17.15 -9.75
C GLY A 143 9.67 -16.13 -10.89
N ASN A 144 9.41 -16.60 -12.11
CA ASN A 144 9.30 -15.76 -13.30
C ASN A 144 7.87 -15.26 -13.60
N ARG A 145 6.92 -15.48 -12.69
CA ARG A 145 5.49 -15.20 -12.92
C ARG A 145 5.04 -13.89 -12.28
N GLY A 146 5.83 -13.28 -11.41
CA GLY A 146 5.35 -12.12 -10.68
C GLY A 146 6.41 -11.23 -10.08
N VAL A 147 5.91 -10.25 -9.34
CA VAL A 147 6.69 -9.32 -8.51
C VAL A 147 6.03 -9.19 -7.15
N ARG A 148 6.85 -8.86 -6.14
CA ARG A 148 6.39 -8.53 -4.80
C ARG A 148 6.51 -7.02 -4.57
N ALA A 149 5.40 -6.35 -4.27
CA ALA A 149 5.38 -5.01 -3.72
C ALA A 149 5.28 -5.10 -2.20
N LEU A 150 6.31 -4.65 -1.47
CA LEU A 150 6.34 -4.71 0.00
C LEU A 150 5.97 -3.35 0.59
N VAL A 151 4.80 -3.30 1.23
CA VAL A 151 4.32 -2.13 1.99
C VAL A 151 4.80 -2.26 3.43
N THR A 152 5.70 -1.37 3.86
CA THR A 152 6.38 -1.53 5.16
C THR A 152 6.77 -0.20 5.81
N PRO A 153 6.68 -0.08 7.16
CA PRO A 153 7.15 1.08 7.90
C PRO A 153 8.68 1.05 8.15
N SER A 154 9.45 0.25 7.38
CA SER A 154 10.88 0.01 7.64
C SER A 154 11.76 1.24 7.44
N GLN A 155 11.96 2.00 8.51
CA GLN A 155 12.88 3.16 8.54
C GLN A 155 14.32 2.79 8.19
N GLY A 156 14.76 1.59 8.59
CA GLY A 156 16.09 1.08 8.30
C GLY A 156 16.32 0.86 6.81
N ALA A 157 15.37 0.19 6.13
CA ALA A 157 15.43 0.00 4.68
C ALA A 157 15.40 1.35 3.96
N MET A 158 14.40 2.18 4.23
CA MET A 158 14.24 3.49 3.58
C MET A 158 15.52 4.33 3.70
N SER A 159 16.09 4.44 4.90
CA SER A 159 17.30 5.24 5.13
C SER A 159 18.51 4.74 4.32
N VAL A 160 18.64 3.43 4.12
CA VAL A 160 19.76 2.83 3.38
C VAL A 160 19.54 2.92 1.87
N LEU A 161 18.32 2.62 1.42
CA LEU A 161 18.00 2.47 0.00
C LEU A 161 17.89 3.81 -0.71
N CYS A 162 17.29 4.81 -0.06
CA CYS A 162 16.97 6.11 -0.68
C CYS A 162 17.14 7.32 0.25
N GLY A 163 17.46 7.12 1.53
CA GLY A 163 17.55 8.18 2.55
C GLY A 163 16.17 8.70 2.99
N SER A 164 15.36 9.16 2.04
CA SER A 164 13.96 9.53 2.23
C SER A 164 13.23 9.43 0.90
N CYS A 165 12.30 8.49 0.79
CA CYS A 165 11.45 8.28 -0.38
C CYS A 165 10.11 7.66 0.04
N SER A 166 9.06 7.82 -0.76
CA SER A 166 7.81 7.05 -0.63
C SER A 166 7.97 5.61 -1.10
N GLY A 167 8.76 5.38 -2.13
CA GLY A 167 9.06 4.05 -2.64
C GLY A 167 10.40 4.00 -3.37
N ILE A 168 10.83 2.76 -3.68
CA ILE A 168 11.96 2.50 -4.56
C ILE A 168 11.87 1.10 -5.20
N ALA A 169 12.05 1.03 -6.53
CA ALA A 169 12.03 -0.22 -7.28
C ALA A 169 13.09 -0.26 -8.39
N TYR A 170 13.50 -1.47 -8.75
CA TYR A 170 14.29 -1.72 -9.94
C TYR A 170 13.41 -1.73 -11.19
N ILE A 171 13.96 -1.27 -12.31
CA ILE A 171 13.20 -1.15 -13.56
C ILE A 171 13.38 -2.39 -14.44
N ASN A 172 12.31 -2.83 -15.11
CA ASN A 172 12.34 -3.91 -16.10
C ASN A 172 12.87 -5.23 -15.50
N VAL A 173 12.28 -5.62 -14.38
CA VAL A 173 12.66 -6.80 -13.59
C VAL A 173 11.50 -7.72 -13.24
N PHE A 174 10.32 -7.53 -13.84
CA PHE A 174 9.17 -8.41 -13.61
C PHE A 174 9.55 -9.90 -13.79
N GLY A 175 9.20 -10.74 -12.82
CA GLY A 175 9.57 -12.17 -12.83
C GLY A 175 11.05 -12.44 -12.53
N ARG A 176 11.74 -11.52 -11.85
CA ARG A 176 13.14 -11.70 -11.43
C ARG A 176 13.25 -11.49 -9.93
N THR A 177 12.96 -12.55 -9.16
CA THR A 177 12.94 -12.53 -7.69
C THR A 177 14.24 -12.04 -7.03
N TYR A 178 15.37 -12.07 -7.72
CA TYR A 178 16.62 -11.44 -7.26
C TYR A 178 16.49 -9.91 -7.05
N TYR A 179 15.55 -9.23 -7.70
CA TYR A 179 15.31 -7.80 -7.58
C TYR A 179 14.11 -7.45 -6.69
N ASP A 180 13.39 -8.45 -6.19
CA ASP A 180 12.29 -8.22 -5.25
C ASP A 180 12.81 -7.71 -3.89
N PRO A 181 12.00 -6.95 -3.15
CA PRO A 181 10.69 -6.41 -3.55
C PRO A 181 10.80 -5.04 -4.24
N ALA A 182 9.71 -4.58 -4.86
CA ALA A 182 9.41 -3.16 -5.01
C ALA A 182 9.04 -2.61 -3.62
N TRP A 183 9.74 -1.58 -3.15
CA TRP A 183 9.56 -1.07 -1.78
C TRP A 183 8.56 0.08 -1.73
N VAL A 184 7.60 0.01 -0.82
CA VAL A 184 6.67 1.10 -0.50
C VAL A 184 6.74 1.41 0.99
N PHE A 185 7.10 2.64 1.33
CA PHE A 185 7.30 3.13 2.70
C PHE A 185 6.08 3.92 3.17
N ALA A 186 5.07 3.21 3.69
CA ALA A 186 3.78 3.79 4.05
C ALA A 186 3.84 4.97 5.05
N GLN A 187 4.83 4.98 5.95
CA GLN A 187 5.08 6.09 6.88
C GLN A 187 5.45 7.41 6.18
N ARG A 188 5.89 7.36 4.91
CA ARG A 188 6.15 8.53 4.06
C ARG A 188 4.95 8.94 3.21
N LEU A 189 3.90 8.12 3.25
CA LEU A 189 2.62 8.29 2.57
C LEU A 189 1.51 8.60 3.58
N PHE A 190 1.87 8.89 4.83
CA PHE A 190 0.95 9.23 5.93
C PHE A 190 -0.05 8.13 6.28
N ASP A 191 0.29 6.89 5.92
CA ASP A 191 -0.60 5.72 6.03
C ASP A 191 -1.95 5.93 5.33
N ASP A 192 -1.97 6.84 4.34
CA ASP A 192 -3.15 7.11 3.52
C ASP A 192 -3.28 6.02 2.44
N PRO A 193 -4.41 5.30 2.39
CA PRO A 193 -4.56 4.15 1.51
C PRO A 193 -4.53 4.54 0.03
N SER A 194 -4.99 5.74 -0.35
CA SER A 194 -4.85 6.22 -1.71
C SER A 194 -3.39 6.46 -2.04
N TYR A 195 -2.62 7.09 -1.14
CA TYR A 195 -1.21 7.38 -1.41
C TYR A 195 -0.35 6.11 -1.42
N VAL A 196 -0.68 5.13 -0.58
CA VAL A 196 -0.04 3.81 -0.59
C VAL A 196 -0.34 3.08 -1.91
N ALA A 197 -1.59 3.11 -2.40
CA ALA A 197 -1.94 2.51 -3.68
C ALA A 197 -1.17 3.13 -4.86
N GLU A 198 -1.13 4.47 -4.95
CA GLU A 198 -0.36 5.18 -5.98
C GLU A 198 1.11 4.75 -6.00
N ALA A 199 1.74 4.68 -4.82
CA ALA A 199 3.13 4.25 -4.71
C ALA A 199 3.30 2.76 -5.06
N VAL A 200 2.36 1.87 -4.70
CA VAL A 200 2.41 0.47 -5.12
C VAL A 200 2.36 0.36 -6.64
N SER A 201 1.39 1.00 -7.29
CA SER A 201 1.24 0.96 -8.74
C SER A 201 2.45 1.57 -9.46
N HIS A 202 2.98 2.70 -8.97
CA HIS A 202 4.19 3.33 -9.51
C HIS A 202 5.42 2.41 -9.46
N GLU A 203 5.68 1.82 -8.29
CA GLU A 203 6.87 0.98 -8.08
C GLU A 203 6.77 -0.36 -8.84
N VAL A 204 5.55 -0.91 -8.99
CA VAL A 204 5.28 -2.04 -9.88
C VAL A 204 5.43 -1.62 -11.35
N GLY A 205 5.01 -0.41 -11.71
CA GLY A 205 5.22 0.19 -13.04
C GLY A 205 6.70 0.20 -13.44
N HIS A 206 7.60 0.56 -12.52
CA HIS A 206 9.03 0.39 -12.74
C HIS A 206 9.42 -1.06 -13.03
N ASN A 207 8.98 -2.02 -12.22
CA ASN A 207 9.30 -3.43 -12.48
C ASN A 207 8.85 -3.90 -13.87
N LEU A 208 7.75 -3.33 -14.39
CA LEU A 208 7.19 -3.58 -15.72
C LEU A 208 7.92 -2.83 -16.85
N GLY A 209 8.76 -1.85 -16.52
CA GLY A 209 9.66 -1.17 -17.45
C GLY A 209 9.43 0.33 -17.61
N LEU A 210 8.45 0.91 -16.90
CA LEU A 210 8.10 2.32 -17.01
C LEU A 210 9.12 3.22 -16.33
N ARG A 211 9.28 4.42 -16.88
CA ARG A 211 10.05 5.53 -16.30
C ARG A 211 9.11 6.61 -15.81
N HIS A 212 9.65 7.58 -15.09
CA HIS A 212 8.83 8.67 -14.56
C HIS A 212 8.24 9.54 -15.66
N ASP A 213 7.00 9.95 -15.43
CA ASP A 213 6.33 11.01 -16.16
C ASP A 213 6.63 12.35 -15.50
N GLY A 214 7.57 13.07 -16.11
CA GLY A 214 8.03 14.38 -15.67
C GLY A 214 7.70 15.51 -16.64
N THR A 215 8.25 16.69 -16.38
CA THR A 215 8.36 17.78 -17.34
C THR A 215 9.83 18.01 -17.71
N ALA A 216 10.11 19.01 -18.54
CA ALA A 216 11.48 19.43 -18.81
C ALA A 216 12.25 19.87 -17.54
N GLU A 217 11.55 20.34 -16.51
CA GLU A 217 12.12 20.87 -15.27
C GLU A 217 11.99 19.92 -14.07
N LEU A 218 10.96 19.07 -14.06
CA LEU A 218 10.62 18.22 -12.93
C LEU A 218 10.67 16.75 -13.32
N ALA A 219 11.31 15.92 -12.48
CA ALA A 219 11.34 14.48 -12.71
C ALA A 219 9.98 13.80 -12.54
N TYR A 220 9.08 14.42 -11.77
CA TYR A 220 7.73 13.92 -11.50
C TYR A 220 6.73 15.03 -11.77
N TYR A 221 5.78 14.77 -12.65
CA TYR A 221 4.70 15.69 -12.95
C TYR A 221 3.56 15.48 -11.96
N ALA A 222 3.19 16.54 -11.24
CA ALA A 222 2.11 16.48 -10.23
C ALA A 222 0.69 16.54 -10.83
N GLY A 223 0.58 16.45 -12.16
CA GLY A 223 -0.68 16.59 -12.87
C GLY A 223 -1.21 18.02 -12.94
N HIS A 224 -2.47 18.13 -13.34
CA HIS A 224 -3.23 19.38 -13.51
C HIS A 224 -4.73 19.08 -13.42
N GLY A 225 -5.54 20.09 -13.05
CA GLY A 225 -6.94 19.83 -12.74
C GLY A 225 -7.06 18.73 -11.69
N ASP A 226 -7.93 17.75 -11.94
CA ASP A 226 -8.15 16.59 -11.07
C ASP A 226 -7.42 15.33 -11.57
N TRP A 227 -6.56 15.48 -12.59
CA TRP A 227 -5.80 14.39 -13.23
C TRP A 227 -4.29 14.42 -12.92
N ALA A 228 -3.65 13.25 -12.82
CA ALA A 228 -2.20 13.08 -12.88
C ALA A 228 -1.77 11.71 -13.41
N PRO A 229 -0.56 11.58 -14.00
CA PRO A 229 -0.03 10.27 -14.40
C PRO A 229 0.49 9.48 -13.19
N ILE A 230 0.22 8.17 -13.15
CA ILE A 230 0.69 7.26 -12.08
C ILE A 230 2.22 7.28 -11.96
N MET A 231 2.93 7.29 -13.10
CA MET A 231 4.40 7.40 -13.12
C MET A 231 4.92 8.82 -12.80
N GLY A 232 4.03 9.77 -12.46
CA GLY A 232 4.35 11.11 -11.99
C GLY A 232 4.27 11.23 -10.47
N ALA A 233 3.64 12.31 -9.97
CA ALA A 233 3.37 12.54 -8.56
C ALA A 233 1.87 12.72 -8.33
N ALA A 234 1.11 11.65 -8.52
CA ALA A 234 -0.35 11.68 -8.62
C ALA A 234 -1.10 11.84 -7.27
N PHE A 235 -0.37 11.94 -6.16
CA PHE A 235 -0.92 12.01 -4.81
C PHE A 235 -2.02 13.07 -4.65
N GLY A 236 -3.23 12.62 -4.32
CA GLY A 236 -4.38 13.46 -4.00
C GLY A 236 -5.17 13.97 -5.22
N LYS A 237 -4.95 13.37 -6.39
CA LYS A 237 -5.84 13.51 -7.55
C LYS A 237 -7.01 12.54 -7.47
N ASP A 238 -8.12 12.94 -8.08
CA ASP A 238 -9.32 12.11 -8.16
C ASP A 238 -9.21 11.14 -9.34
N VAL A 239 -8.51 11.53 -10.41
CA VAL A 239 -8.20 10.68 -11.57
C VAL A 239 -6.70 10.49 -11.68
N THR A 240 -6.25 9.26 -11.52
CA THR A 240 -4.86 8.85 -11.73
C THR A 240 -4.84 7.79 -12.82
N GLN A 241 -3.93 7.90 -13.79
CA GLN A 241 -3.95 7.03 -14.97
C GLN A 241 -2.53 6.75 -15.48
N TRP A 242 -2.36 5.66 -16.21
CA TRP A 242 -1.18 5.46 -17.07
C TRP A 242 -1.08 6.54 -18.14
N SER A 243 0.12 6.82 -18.66
CA SER A 243 0.32 7.91 -19.62
C SER A 243 0.91 7.48 -20.96
N ARG A 244 0.75 8.37 -21.94
CA ARG A 244 1.53 8.39 -23.19
C ARG A 244 2.31 9.69 -23.40
N GLY A 245 2.46 10.48 -22.33
CA GLY A 245 3.16 11.76 -22.37
C GLY A 245 2.43 12.85 -23.18
N SER A 246 1.11 12.78 -23.29
CA SER A 246 0.32 13.75 -24.07
C SER A 246 0.06 15.07 -23.34
N TYR A 247 0.32 15.14 -22.03
CA TYR A 247 0.18 16.37 -21.26
C TYR A 247 1.24 17.41 -21.64
N ALA A 248 0.90 18.68 -21.45
CA ALA A 248 1.78 19.78 -21.86
C ALA A 248 3.15 19.73 -21.17
N GLY A 249 4.22 19.62 -21.96
CA GLY A 249 5.59 19.67 -21.47
C GLY A 249 6.13 18.34 -20.94
N ALA A 250 5.46 17.22 -21.23
CA ALA A 250 5.95 15.88 -20.89
C ALA A 250 7.40 15.66 -21.35
N SER A 251 8.24 15.17 -20.44
CA SER A 251 9.63 14.77 -20.76
C SER A 251 9.78 13.29 -21.05
N ASN A 252 8.74 12.51 -20.75
CA ASN A 252 8.60 11.11 -21.12
C ASN A 252 7.40 10.96 -22.08
N THR A 253 7.53 10.09 -23.07
CA THR A 253 6.49 9.79 -24.06
C THR A 253 6.41 8.27 -24.29
N GLU A 254 6.72 7.51 -23.24
CA GLU A 254 6.49 6.06 -23.20
C GLU A 254 5.00 5.78 -23.39
N ASP A 255 4.66 4.71 -24.11
CA ASP A 255 3.29 4.21 -24.21
C ASP A 255 3.11 3.20 -23.07
N ASP A 256 2.71 3.70 -21.90
CA ASP A 256 2.64 2.90 -20.69
C ASP A 256 1.75 1.67 -20.85
N LEU A 257 0.58 1.82 -21.49
CA LEU A 257 -0.35 0.72 -21.70
C LEU A 257 0.29 -0.38 -22.56
N SER A 258 0.93 0.00 -23.67
CA SER A 258 1.64 -0.96 -24.51
C SER A 258 2.83 -1.60 -23.80
N ILE A 259 3.57 -0.88 -22.97
CA ILE A 259 4.73 -1.44 -22.25
C ILE A 259 4.25 -2.46 -21.22
N ILE A 260 3.27 -2.11 -20.38
CA ILE A 260 2.69 -3.04 -19.40
C ILE A 260 2.08 -4.25 -20.11
N GLY A 261 1.28 -4.02 -21.16
CA GLY A 261 0.65 -5.06 -21.96
C GLY A 261 1.66 -6.01 -22.61
N SER A 262 2.87 -5.54 -22.94
CA SER A 262 3.93 -6.41 -23.48
C SER A 262 4.48 -7.41 -22.47
N VAL A 263 4.36 -7.10 -21.16
CA VAL A 263 4.83 -7.97 -20.07
C VAL A 263 3.69 -8.83 -19.54
N LEU A 264 2.53 -8.23 -19.26
CA LEU A 264 1.40 -8.90 -18.59
C LEU A 264 0.42 -9.55 -19.58
N GLY A 265 0.30 -9.02 -20.79
CA GLY A 265 -0.80 -9.32 -21.70
C GLY A 265 -2.08 -8.57 -21.30
N TYR A 266 -2.93 -8.27 -22.28
CA TYR A 266 -4.26 -7.73 -22.02
C TYR A 266 -5.25 -8.85 -21.69
N ARG A 267 -6.34 -8.49 -21.00
CA ARG A 267 -7.47 -9.39 -20.83
C ARG A 267 -8.10 -9.73 -22.18
N ALA A 268 -8.83 -10.85 -22.20
CA ALA A 268 -9.65 -11.17 -23.35
C ALA A 268 -10.87 -10.26 -23.34
N ASP A 269 -11.13 -9.62 -24.48
CA ASP A 269 -12.30 -8.80 -24.73
C ASP A 269 -13.61 -9.59 -24.47
N GLU A 270 -14.52 -8.99 -23.70
CA GLU A 270 -15.80 -9.57 -23.32
C GLU A 270 -16.89 -9.31 -24.36
N SER A 271 -16.83 -8.21 -25.12
CA SER A 271 -17.79 -7.91 -26.17
C SER A 271 -17.25 -6.96 -27.24
N GLY A 272 -17.46 -7.27 -28.51
CA GLY A 272 -16.99 -6.37 -29.58
C GLY A 272 -17.74 -5.02 -29.62
N GLY A 273 -17.06 -3.98 -30.12
CA GLY A 273 -17.56 -2.59 -30.17
C GLY A 273 -18.63 -2.26 -31.21
N GLU A 274 -19.15 -3.27 -31.91
CA GLU A 274 -20.17 -3.10 -32.93
C GLU A 274 -21.37 -4.01 -32.66
N VAL A 275 -22.56 -3.57 -33.05
CA VAL A 275 -23.82 -4.33 -32.88
C VAL A 275 -23.74 -5.76 -33.45
N ALA A 276 -22.96 -5.97 -34.52
CA ALA A 276 -22.77 -7.29 -35.14
C ALA A 276 -21.97 -8.28 -34.28
N ALA A 277 -21.14 -7.77 -33.36
CA ALA A 277 -20.32 -8.55 -32.44
C ALA A 277 -20.87 -8.56 -31.00
N ALA A 278 -21.94 -7.80 -30.76
CA ALA A 278 -22.50 -7.60 -29.43
C ALA A 278 -23.00 -8.91 -28.80
N VAL A 279 -22.61 -9.14 -27.54
CA VAL A 279 -23.11 -10.25 -26.72
C VAL A 279 -24.33 -9.81 -25.89
N PRO A 280 -25.19 -10.74 -25.43
CA PRO A 280 -26.26 -10.40 -24.49
C PRO A 280 -25.70 -9.81 -23.19
N LEU A 281 -26.32 -8.74 -22.69
CA LEU A 281 -25.93 -8.16 -21.41
C LEU A 281 -26.13 -9.17 -20.26
N GLY A 282 -25.07 -9.41 -19.49
CA GLY A 282 -25.06 -10.21 -18.27
C GLY A 282 -24.82 -9.35 -17.01
N ASP A 283 -24.83 -9.98 -15.84
CA ASP A 283 -24.63 -9.35 -14.52
C ASP A 283 -23.16 -9.26 -14.08
N GLY A 284 -22.24 -9.55 -15.01
CA GLY A 284 -20.80 -9.52 -14.78
C GLY A 284 -20.22 -8.11 -14.83
N THR A 285 -18.95 -8.03 -14.42
CA THR A 285 -18.09 -6.86 -14.66
C THR A 285 -17.49 -6.97 -16.06
N GLY A 286 -17.56 -5.89 -16.84
CA GLY A 286 -16.84 -5.74 -18.11
C GLY A 286 -15.59 -4.88 -17.94
N PHE A 287 -14.70 -4.90 -18.92
CA PHE A 287 -13.42 -4.20 -18.85
C PHE A 287 -13.10 -3.49 -20.16
N VAL A 288 -12.97 -2.16 -20.11
CA VAL A 288 -12.34 -1.41 -21.21
C VAL A 288 -10.83 -1.60 -21.06
N THR A 289 -10.20 -2.34 -21.98
CA THR A 289 -8.78 -2.70 -21.86
C THR A 289 -7.82 -1.76 -22.60
N THR A 290 -8.32 -1.01 -23.60
CA THR A 290 -7.54 -0.05 -24.38
C THR A 290 -8.42 1.13 -24.81
N ALA A 291 -7.83 2.24 -25.25
CA ALA A 291 -8.57 3.38 -25.82
C ALA A 291 -9.34 3.09 -27.13
N THR A 292 -9.20 1.88 -27.68
CA THR A 292 -9.96 1.43 -28.85
C THR A 292 -10.91 0.28 -28.53
N ASP A 293 -10.97 -0.09 -27.25
CA ASP A 293 -11.81 -1.16 -26.76
C ASP A 293 -13.17 -0.56 -26.37
N ALA A 294 -14.16 -0.85 -27.20
CA ALA A 294 -15.52 -0.47 -26.90
C ALA A 294 -16.35 -1.74 -26.79
N ASP A 295 -17.20 -1.81 -25.77
CA ASP A 295 -17.98 -2.99 -25.47
C ASP A 295 -19.44 -2.76 -25.81
N THR A 296 -19.98 -3.48 -26.80
CA THR A 296 -21.40 -3.37 -27.15
C THR A 296 -22.20 -4.54 -26.62
N TYR A 297 -23.24 -4.30 -25.82
CA TYR A 297 -24.14 -5.33 -25.29
C TYR A 297 -25.54 -5.21 -25.86
N ARG A 298 -26.16 -6.35 -26.14
CA ARG A 298 -27.58 -6.43 -26.46
C ARG A 298 -28.41 -6.37 -25.17
N LEU A 299 -29.29 -5.38 -25.06
CA LEU A 299 -30.19 -5.23 -23.92
C LEU A 299 -31.27 -6.34 -23.89
N PRO A 300 -31.84 -6.63 -22.70
CA PRO A 300 -33.05 -7.42 -22.59
C PRO A 300 -34.21 -6.76 -23.36
N ALA A 301 -35.30 -7.51 -23.59
CA ALA A 301 -36.46 -6.99 -24.30
C ALA A 301 -37.21 -5.96 -23.42
N CYS A 302 -36.85 -4.68 -23.57
CA CYS A 302 -37.40 -3.58 -22.80
C CYS A 302 -38.52 -2.87 -23.56
N THR A 303 -39.55 -2.45 -22.84
CA THR A 303 -40.64 -1.65 -23.42
C THR A 303 -41.07 -0.56 -22.43
N GLY A 304 -41.07 0.69 -22.88
CA GLY A 304 -41.38 1.86 -22.06
C GLY A 304 -40.13 2.51 -21.46
N PRO A 305 -40.31 3.35 -20.43
CA PRO A 305 -39.22 4.11 -19.81
C PRO A 305 -38.17 3.16 -19.23
N THR A 306 -36.96 3.23 -19.77
CA THR A 306 -35.82 2.41 -19.37
C THR A 306 -34.64 3.31 -19.06
N THR A 307 -33.96 3.03 -17.94
CA THR A 307 -32.71 3.70 -17.57
C THR A 307 -31.60 2.66 -17.58
N ILE A 308 -30.54 2.93 -18.35
CA ILE A 308 -29.31 2.16 -18.37
C ILE A 308 -28.24 2.98 -17.69
N THR A 309 -27.57 2.42 -16.69
CA THR A 309 -26.49 3.06 -15.95
C THR A 309 -25.24 2.21 -16.09
N ALA A 310 -24.11 2.84 -16.43
CA ALA A 310 -22.78 2.27 -16.37
C ALA A 310 -22.01 2.94 -15.23
N GLU A 311 -21.49 2.12 -14.31
CA GLU A 311 -20.71 2.56 -13.16
C GLU A 311 -19.29 2.00 -13.25
N PRO A 312 -18.25 2.83 -13.02
CA PRO A 312 -16.87 2.38 -13.00
C PRO A 312 -16.57 1.67 -11.67
N ALA A 313 -15.31 1.34 -11.39
CA ALA A 313 -14.90 0.97 -10.04
C ALA A 313 -15.31 2.04 -9.01
N GLU A 314 -15.91 1.63 -7.89
CA GLU A 314 -16.44 2.55 -6.87
C GLU A 314 -15.34 3.44 -6.25
N THR A 315 -14.10 2.96 -6.22
CA THR A 315 -12.97 3.65 -5.60
C THR A 315 -11.74 3.53 -6.48
N GLY A 316 -11.12 4.68 -6.78
CA GLY A 316 -9.91 4.73 -7.61
C GLY A 316 -10.17 4.42 -9.08
N ALA A 317 -11.37 4.74 -9.60
CA ALA A 317 -11.68 4.57 -11.01
C ALA A 317 -10.65 5.27 -11.91
N ASN A 318 -9.97 4.49 -12.76
CA ASN A 318 -9.19 5.05 -13.86
C ASN A 318 -10.09 5.33 -15.07
N LEU A 319 -11.15 4.53 -15.26
CA LEU A 319 -12.10 4.64 -16.36
C LEU A 319 -13.07 5.82 -16.16
N ASP A 320 -13.03 6.76 -17.10
CA ASP A 320 -14.09 7.72 -17.33
C ASP A 320 -15.03 7.17 -18.42
N LEU A 321 -16.32 7.04 -18.11
CA LEU A 321 -17.27 6.29 -18.93
C LEU A 321 -18.00 7.16 -19.95
N ARG A 322 -18.05 6.67 -21.18
CA ARG A 322 -19.06 7.05 -22.17
C ARG A 322 -20.07 5.92 -22.36
N LEU A 323 -21.34 6.27 -22.43
CA LEU A 323 -22.44 5.34 -22.66
C LEU A 323 -23.28 5.75 -23.86
N ASP A 324 -23.27 4.95 -24.92
CA ASP A 324 -24.11 5.13 -26.10
C ASP A 324 -25.28 4.12 -26.09
N LEU A 325 -26.52 4.59 -26.27
CA LEU A 325 -27.66 3.75 -26.64
C LEU A 325 -27.76 3.67 -28.16
N LEU A 326 -27.78 2.45 -28.69
CA LEU A 326 -27.74 2.13 -30.11
C LEU A 326 -29.03 1.42 -30.56
N ASP A 327 -29.48 1.74 -31.77
CA ASP A 327 -30.53 0.99 -32.45
C ASP A 327 -30.01 -0.31 -33.09
N ALA A 328 -30.92 -1.09 -33.68
CA ALA A 328 -30.61 -2.36 -34.34
C ALA A 328 -29.64 -2.24 -35.54
N GLY A 329 -29.50 -1.04 -36.11
CA GLY A 329 -28.58 -0.74 -37.20
C GLY A 329 -27.21 -0.24 -36.74
N GLY A 330 -27.00 -0.06 -35.43
CA GLY A 330 -25.78 0.51 -34.85
C GLY A 330 -25.76 2.05 -34.84
N SER A 331 -26.89 2.71 -35.10
CA SER A 331 -26.95 4.16 -35.00
C SER A 331 -27.07 4.58 -33.53
N VAL A 332 -26.27 5.56 -33.11
CA VAL A 332 -26.38 6.18 -31.79
C VAL A 332 -27.69 6.98 -31.70
N VAL A 333 -28.53 6.61 -30.76
CA VAL A 333 -29.83 7.24 -30.47
C VAL A 333 -29.74 8.19 -29.29
N ALA A 334 -28.90 7.86 -28.30
CA ALA A 334 -28.56 8.73 -27.19
C ALA A 334 -27.13 8.44 -26.72
N THR A 335 -26.49 9.44 -26.12
CA THR A 335 -25.17 9.35 -25.52
C THR A 335 -25.22 10.06 -24.17
N ASP A 336 -24.54 9.49 -23.18
CA ASP A 336 -24.11 10.19 -21.98
C ASP A 336 -22.59 10.08 -21.85
N GLU A 337 -21.94 11.20 -21.59
CA GLU A 337 -20.49 11.35 -21.42
C GLU A 337 -20.30 12.49 -20.38
N PRO A 338 -20.56 12.20 -19.10
CA PRO A 338 -20.52 13.21 -18.05
C PRO A 338 -19.08 13.59 -17.70
N ALA A 339 -18.92 14.71 -16.99
CA ALA A 339 -17.61 15.14 -16.46
C ALA A 339 -17.19 14.35 -15.20
N GLY A 340 -17.67 13.12 -15.05
CA GLY A 340 -17.43 12.27 -13.89
C GLY A 340 -17.58 10.81 -14.34
N PRO A 341 -17.02 9.85 -13.58
CA PRO A 341 -16.60 8.60 -14.19
C PRO A 341 -17.73 7.60 -14.48
N GLY A 342 -18.99 7.93 -14.16
CA GLY A 342 -20.16 7.07 -14.39
C GLY A 342 -21.19 7.73 -15.29
N ALA A 343 -21.82 6.96 -16.18
CA ALA A 343 -22.70 7.45 -17.24
C ALA A 343 -24.09 6.78 -17.21
N ALA A 344 -25.14 7.51 -17.59
CA ALA A 344 -26.50 6.98 -17.61
C ALA A 344 -27.36 7.54 -18.75
N VAL A 345 -28.07 6.64 -19.45
CA VAL A 345 -29.01 6.99 -20.51
C VAL A 345 -30.43 6.58 -20.11
N THR A 346 -31.39 7.48 -20.28
CA THR A 346 -32.82 7.19 -20.10
C THR A 346 -33.57 7.40 -21.40
N ALA A 347 -34.34 6.39 -21.82
CA ALA A 347 -35.13 6.44 -23.05
C ALA A 347 -36.43 5.60 -22.96
N ASP A 348 -37.42 5.96 -23.77
CA ASP A 348 -38.62 5.15 -23.98
C ASP A 348 -38.33 4.10 -25.07
N LEU A 349 -38.05 2.86 -24.64
CA LEU A 349 -37.67 1.78 -25.56
C LEU A 349 -38.91 1.09 -26.15
N THR A 350 -38.82 0.73 -27.44
CA THR A 350 -39.76 -0.16 -28.12
C THR A 350 -39.30 -1.62 -28.01
N ALA A 351 -40.14 -2.57 -28.40
CA ALA A 351 -39.80 -4.00 -28.40
C ALA A 351 -38.74 -4.41 -29.48
N ASP A 352 -38.10 -3.44 -30.12
CA ASP A 352 -36.98 -3.65 -31.03
C ASP A 352 -35.71 -4.07 -30.26
N PRO A 353 -34.72 -4.71 -30.92
CA PRO A 353 -33.45 -4.97 -30.26
C PRO A 353 -32.69 -3.66 -30.06
N TRP A 354 -32.42 -3.34 -28.80
CA TRP A 354 -31.60 -2.22 -28.38
C TRP A 354 -30.24 -2.70 -27.89
N PHE A 355 -29.24 -1.86 -28.08
CA PHE A 355 -27.88 -2.15 -27.65
C PHE A 355 -27.35 -0.97 -26.84
N VAL A 356 -26.43 -1.25 -25.94
CA VAL A 356 -25.66 -0.24 -25.23
C VAL A 356 -24.19 -0.45 -25.56
N ARG A 357 -23.46 0.63 -25.80
CA ARG A 357 -22.01 0.58 -25.97
C ARG A 357 -21.32 1.38 -24.88
N VAL A 358 -20.37 0.74 -24.22
CA VAL A 358 -19.47 1.33 -23.23
C VAL A 358 -18.14 1.61 -23.90
N ASP A 359 -17.56 2.77 -23.62
CA ASP A 359 -16.24 3.19 -24.10
C ASP A 359 -15.57 4.07 -23.04
N GLY A 360 -14.26 4.23 -23.15
CA GLY A 360 -13.49 5.21 -22.39
C GLY A 360 -13.68 6.62 -22.95
N ALA A 361 -13.87 7.61 -22.07
CA ALA A 361 -13.96 9.02 -22.41
C ALA A 361 -12.74 9.80 -21.93
N GLY A 362 -12.59 11.04 -22.39
CA GLY A 362 -11.62 11.98 -21.81
C GLY A 362 -12.32 13.24 -21.32
N GLU A 363 -11.76 13.89 -20.29
CA GLU A 363 -12.33 15.12 -19.79
C GLU A 363 -11.57 16.37 -20.29
N GLY A 364 -12.24 17.18 -21.12
CA GLY A 364 -11.76 18.51 -21.49
C GLY A 364 -10.61 18.51 -22.50
N THR A 365 -9.49 19.13 -22.14
CA THR A 365 -8.29 19.24 -23.01
C THR A 365 -7.06 18.91 -22.20
N TRP A 366 -5.95 18.57 -22.84
CA TRP A 366 -4.66 18.31 -22.16
C TRP A 366 -4.08 19.45 -21.29
N LEU A 367 -4.69 20.63 -21.32
CA LEU A 367 -4.33 21.72 -20.41
C LEU A 367 -5.11 21.65 -19.08
N THR A 368 -6.28 21.04 -19.09
CA THR A 368 -7.26 21.07 -17.99
C THR A 368 -7.78 19.69 -17.59
N GLY A 369 -7.42 18.62 -18.31
CA GLY A 369 -7.81 17.24 -18.09
C GLY A 369 -7.07 16.29 -19.03
N TYR A 370 -7.74 15.27 -19.57
CA TYR A 370 -7.10 14.12 -20.19
C TYR A 370 -7.86 13.65 -21.44
N ASP A 371 -7.23 12.82 -22.28
CA ASP A 371 -7.92 12.12 -23.38
C ASP A 371 -8.38 10.72 -22.95
N ASP A 372 -8.96 9.98 -23.88
CA ASP A 372 -9.45 8.61 -23.69
C ASP A 372 -8.34 7.54 -23.52
N TYR A 373 -7.06 7.89 -23.62
CA TYR A 373 -5.96 6.94 -23.71
C TYR A 373 -5.98 5.86 -22.63
N ALA A 374 -6.06 6.32 -21.38
CA ALA A 374 -5.96 5.52 -20.19
C ALA A 374 -7.23 5.62 -19.34
N SER A 375 -8.32 6.08 -19.95
CA SER A 375 -9.68 5.84 -19.46
C SER A 375 -10.05 4.40 -19.78
N VAL A 376 -9.41 3.50 -19.06
CA VAL A 376 -9.51 2.05 -19.17
C VAL A 376 -9.74 1.50 -17.76
N GLY A 377 -10.41 0.37 -17.62
CA GLY A 377 -10.74 -0.16 -16.30
C GLY A 377 -12.02 -0.96 -16.26
N ALA A 378 -12.46 -1.28 -15.05
CA ALA A 378 -13.65 -2.09 -14.81
C ALA A 378 -14.93 -1.25 -14.82
N TYR A 379 -16.02 -1.83 -15.33
CA TYR A 379 -17.35 -1.24 -15.21
C TYR A 379 -18.45 -2.28 -14.98
N ARG A 380 -19.62 -1.82 -14.52
CA ARG A 380 -20.85 -2.61 -14.43
C ARG A 380 -22.01 -1.85 -15.05
N ILE A 381 -22.92 -2.59 -15.70
CA ILE A 381 -24.12 -2.02 -16.30
C ILE A 381 -25.35 -2.52 -15.53
N THR A 382 -26.23 -1.59 -15.15
CA THR A 382 -27.56 -1.89 -14.63
C THR A 382 -28.64 -1.35 -15.56
N VAL A 383 -29.79 -2.04 -15.60
CA VAL A 383 -30.92 -1.69 -16.47
C VAL A 383 -32.20 -1.70 -15.65
N ALA A 384 -32.73 -0.52 -15.36
CA ALA A 384 -33.99 -0.32 -14.65
C ALA A 384 -35.16 -0.05 -15.61
N GLY A 385 -36.38 -0.45 -15.20
CA GLY A 385 -37.60 -0.24 -16.01
C GLY A 385 -37.85 -1.32 -17.07
N CYS A 386 -37.09 -2.41 -17.04
CA CYS A 386 -37.16 -3.50 -18.02
C CYS A 386 -37.45 -4.86 -17.37
N ALA A 387 -38.31 -5.68 -17.98
CA ALA A 387 -38.55 -7.05 -17.50
C ALA A 387 -37.32 -7.92 -17.75
N GLY A 388 -36.70 -8.42 -16.68
CA GLY A 388 -35.40 -9.09 -16.75
C GLY A 388 -34.21 -8.12 -16.87
N GLY A 389 -34.41 -6.84 -16.52
CA GLY A 389 -33.32 -5.91 -16.30
C GLY A 389 -32.43 -6.35 -15.14
N ILE A 390 -31.17 -5.93 -15.19
CA ILE A 390 -30.19 -6.17 -14.15
C ILE A 390 -30.30 -5.01 -13.18
N GLU A 391 -31.01 -5.22 -12.09
CA GLU A 391 -31.13 -4.24 -11.02
C GLU A 391 -29.81 -4.24 -10.23
N PRO A 392 -29.39 -3.09 -9.64
CA PRO A 392 -28.27 -3.11 -8.70
C PRO A 392 -28.49 -4.23 -7.69
N PRO A 393 -27.42 -4.94 -7.25
CA PRO A 393 -27.57 -5.83 -6.11
C PRO A 393 -28.29 -5.04 -5.01
N PRO A 394 -29.30 -5.61 -4.32
CA PRO A 394 -29.86 -4.94 -3.17
C PRO A 394 -28.68 -4.57 -2.27
N ASN A 395 -28.69 -3.36 -1.71
CA ASN A 395 -27.84 -3.03 -0.58
C ASN A 395 -28.27 -3.94 0.59
N ASP A 396 -27.88 -5.20 0.51
CA ASP A 396 -27.93 -6.14 1.61
C ASP A 396 -26.78 -5.73 2.53
N THR A 397 -26.98 -4.63 3.26
CA THR A 397 -26.54 -4.66 4.65
C THR A 397 -27.17 -5.93 5.21
N PRO A 398 -26.39 -6.91 5.72
CA PRO A 398 -26.98 -8.07 6.37
C PRO A 398 -27.79 -7.55 7.56
N THR A 399 -29.08 -7.34 7.34
CA THR A 399 -30.08 -7.12 8.37
C THR A 399 -30.46 -8.50 8.90
N GLY A 400 -29.46 -9.34 9.15
CA GLY A 400 -29.58 -10.48 10.02
C GLY A 400 -29.59 -9.92 11.42
N THR A 401 -30.75 -9.50 11.90
CA THR A 401 -31.00 -9.45 13.35
C THR A 401 -30.83 -10.89 13.85
N PRO A 402 -29.79 -11.24 14.64
CA PRO A 402 -29.80 -12.52 15.30
C PRO A 402 -30.93 -12.44 16.31
N THR A 403 -31.97 -13.24 16.12
CA THR A 403 -32.92 -13.54 17.19
C THR A 403 -32.18 -14.42 18.19
N GLU A 404 -31.35 -13.80 19.04
CA GLU A 404 -30.95 -14.42 20.28
C GLU A 404 -31.96 -14.03 21.36
N THR A 405 -32.47 -15.06 22.01
CA THR A 405 -33.34 -14.96 23.18
C THR A 405 -32.59 -14.19 24.27
N PRO A 406 -33.20 -13.25 25.02
CA PRO A 406 -32.49 -12.48 26.04
C PRO A 406 -31.97 -13.41 27.12
N VAL A 407 -30.66 -13.67 27.10
CA VAL A 407 -29.93 -14.12 28.28
C VAL A 407 -29.41 -12.86 28.95
N GLU A 408 -29.82 -12.66 30.19
CA GLU A 408 -29.33 -11.62 31.08
C GLU A 408 -27.79 -11.60 31.04
N PRO A 409 -27.13 -10.45 30.81
CA PRO A 409 -25.69 -10.42 30.68
C PRO A 409 -25.07 -10.74 32.04
N ASP A 410 -24.34 -11.86 32.09
CA ASP A 410 -23.33 -12.06 33.13
C ASP A 410 -22.30 -10.92 33.05
N PRO A 411 -21.81 -10.43 34.20
CA PRO A 411 -20.90 -9.29 34.23
C PRO A 411 -19.60 -9.64 33.50
N VAL A 412 -19.22 -8.81 32.53
CA VAL A 412 -17.91 -8.87 31.87
C VAL A 412 -16.84 -8.78 32.96
N ALA A 413 -16.05 -9.83 33.11
CA ALA A 413 -14.90 -9.81 33.99
C ALA A 413 -13.89 -8.79 33.43
N GLU A 414 -13.70 -7.68 34.14
CA GLU A 414 -12.58 -6.77 33.90
C GLU A 414 -11.29 -7.60 33.97
N THR A 415 -10.62 -7.80 32.84
CA THR A 415 -9.31 -8.42 32.82
C THR A 415 -8.30 -7.44 33.42
N ASP A 416 -7.57 -7.89 34.44
CA ASP A 416 -6.53 -7.08 35.08
C ASP A 416 -5.47 -6.64 34.04
N PRO A 417 -4.98 -5.38 34.10
CA PRO A 417 -3.97 -4.90 33.16
C PRO A 417 -2.67 -5.71 33.28
N LEU A 418 -2.03 -5.99 32.14
CA LEU A 418 -0.80 -6.76 32.04
C LEU A 418 0.32 -6.13 32.89
N ALA A 419 1.04 -6.94 33.64
CA ALA A 419 2.04 -6.46 34.58
C ALA A 419 3.24 -5.86 33.82
N THR A 420 3.66 -4.62 34.12
CA THR A 420 4.88 -4.06 33.50
C THR A 420 6.09 -4.04 34.43
N ARG A 421 7.28 -4.04 33.85
CA ARG A 421 8.56 -3.95 34.54
C ARG A 421 9.37 -2.75 34.05
N THR A 422 9.49 -1.74 34.89
CA THR A 422 10.41 -0.61 34.68
C THR A 422 11.83 -0.98 35.17
N ARG A 423 12.86 -0.67 34.38
CA ARG A 423 14.29 -0.72 34.75
C ARG A 423 14.95 0.65 34.60
N LEU A 424 15.89 0.95 35.48
CA LEU A 424 16.55 2.24 35.53
C LEU A 424 18.08 2.07 35.51
N SER A 425 18.71 2.69 34.52
CA SER A 425 20.16 2.70 34.31
C SER A 425 20.71 4.12 34.42
N LEU A 426 21.60 4.33 35.39
CA LEU A 426 22.26 5.61 35.63
C LEU A 426 23.65 5.42 36.25
N PRO A 427 24.56 6.42 36.14
CA PRO A 427 25.89 6.33 36.72
C PRO A 427 25.85 6.14 38.24
N THR A 428 26.74 5.30 38.79
CA THR A 428 26.82 5.10 40.25
C THR A 428 27.39 6.33 40.99
N ARG A 429 28.16 7.18 40.28
CA ARG A 429 28.74 8.43 40.78
C ARG A 429 28.50 9.58 39.80
N ALA A 430 28.25 10.77 40.32
CA ALA A 430 28.18 12.00 39.55
C ALA A 430 28.84 13.16 40.29
N MET A 431 29.43 14.11 39.55
CA MET A 431 30.03 15.31 40.14
C MET A 431 28.95 16.33 40.50
N ARG A 432 29.14 17.08 41.59
CA ARG A 432 28.32 18.25 41.92
C ARG A 432 28.29 19.22 40.73
N GLY A 433 27.09 19.62 40.31
CA GLY A 433 26.82 20.49 39.16
C GLY A 433 26.60 19.76 37.83
N SER A 434 26.78 18.44 37.78
CA SER A 434 26.54 17.64 36.55
C SER A 434 25.05 17.38 36.31
N ARG A 435 24.74 16.99 35.05
CA ARG A 435 23.40 16.62 34.55
C ARG A 435 23.48 15.30 33.80
N PRO A 436 23.67 14.16 34.52
CA PRO A 436 23.84 12.87 33.88
C PRO A 436 22.57 12.45 33.13
N TRP A 437 22.76 11.66 32.08
CA TRP A 437 21.68 10.95 31.39
C TRP A 437 21.24 9.73 32.20
N VAL A 438 19.95 9.44 32.12
CA VAL A 438 19.30 8.27 32.70
C VAL A 438 18.57 7.57 31.58
N LEU A 439 18.78 6.26 31.47
CA LEU A 439 18.03 5.40 30.56
C LEU A 439 16.99 4.65 31.38
N VAL A 440 15.74 4.80 31.00
CA VAL A 440 14.62 4.01 31.50
C VAL A 440 14.29 2.97 30.44
N ARG A 441 14.08 1.72 30.85
CA ARG A 441 13.46 0.70 29.99
C ARG A 441 12.16 0.22 30.62
N VAL A 442 11.14 -0.01 29.82
CA VAL A 442 9.86 -0.58 30.26
C VAL A 442 9.56 -1.76 29.35
N SER A 443 9.17 -2.88 29.97
CA SER A 443 8.78 -4.10 29.28
C SER A 443 7.55 -4.69 29.95
N GLU A 444 6.79 -5.51 29.24
CA GLU A 444 5.84 -6.44 29.86
C GLU A 444 6.63 -7.43 30.77
N SER A 445 6.07 -7.81 31.92
CA SER A 445 6.83 -8.47 33.00
C SER A 445 7.13 -9.94 32.75
N ASP A 446 6.27 -10.60 31.97
CA ASP A 446 6.22 -12.04 31.73
C ASP A 446 6.85 -12.39 30.37
N THR A 447 6.52 -11.67 29.31
CA THR A 447 7.07 -11.85 27.96
C THR A 447 8.39 -11.11 27.77
N GLY A 448 8.57 -9.97 28.46
CA GLY A 448 9.74 -9.10 28.30
C GLY A 448 9.66 -8.17 27.08
N ASP A 449 8.53 -8.14 26.39
CA ASP A 449 8.31 -7.31 25.21
C ASP A 449 8.40 -5.82 25.55
N GLU A 450 8.91 -5.05 24.61
CA GLU A 450 9.10 -3.61 24.77
C GLU A 450 7.76 -2.88 24.70
N VAL A 451 7.41 -2.09 25.72
CA VAL A 451 6.10 -1.41 25.79
C VAL A 451 6.24 0.11 25.74
N GLY A 452 5.33 0.75 25.00
CA GLY A 452 5.24 2.21 24.90
C GLY A 452 4.55 2.87 26.09
N GLY A 453 4.60 4.20 26.18
CA GLY A 453 3.80 4.98 27.15
C GLY A 453 4.59 6.09 27.84
N THR A 454 4.17 6.53 29.03
CA THR A 454 4.80 7.68 29.71
C THR A 454 5.52 7.28 30.99
N VAL A 455 6.76 7.73 31.15
CA VAL A 455 7.50 7.64 32.42
C VAL A 455 7.68 9.00 33.04
N ARG A 456 7.44 9.08 34.35
CA ARG A 456 7.78 10.20 35.21
C ARG A 456 9.06 9.92 35.99
N LEU A 457 10.01 10.85 35.94
CA LEU A 457 11.26 10.79 36.69
C LEU A 457 11.24 11.73 37.90
N ALA A 458 11.66 11.23 39.06
CA ALA A 458 11.77 12.00 40.30
C ALA A 458 13.16 11.84 40.94
N VAL A 459 13.68 12.92 41.54
CA VAL A 459 14.94 12.91 42.30
C VAL A 459 14.67 13.39 43.72
N GLY A 460 14.99 12.58 44.73
CA GLY A 460 14.74 12.90 46.13
C GLY A 460 13.25 13.14 46.45
N GLY A 461 12.35 12.46 45.72
CA GLY A 461 10.89 12.59 45.87
C GLY A 461 10.25 13.72 45.06
N ARG A 462 11.04 14.61 44.42
CA ARG A 462 10.51 15.67 43.55
C ARG A 462 10.53 15.25 42.09
N THR A 463 9.42 15.38 41.39
CA THR A 463 9.35 15.18 39.92
C THR A 463 10.28 16.17 39.21
N VAL A 464 11.10 15.66 38.31
CA VAL A 464 12.10 16.44 37.56
C VAL A 464 11.87 16.43 36.05
N GLY A 465 10.98 15.57 35.56
CA GLY A 465 10.56 15.52 34.16
C GLY A 465 9.69 14.29 33.87
N THR A 466 9.06 14.32 32.71
CA THR A 466 8.37 13.19 32.07
C THR A 466 9.01 12.92 30.72
N ALA A 467 8.93 11.69 30.24
CA ALA A 467 9.31 11.35 28.88
C ALA A 467 8.43 10.21 28.36
N THR A 468 8.20 10.25 27.05
CA THR A 468 7.61 9.14 26.32
C THR A 468 8.63 7.99 26.23
N VAL A 469 8.15 6.78 26.44
CA VAL A 469 8.83 5.53 26.20
C VAL A 469 8.44 5.09 24.81
N ASP A 470 9.44 4.97 23.94
CA ASP A 470 9.32 4.55 22.56
C ASP A 470 10.19 3.31 22.37
N LEU A 471 9.62 2.25 21.78
CA LEU A 471 10.23 0.92 21.70
C LEU A 471 10.85 0.50 23.04
N GLY A 472 10.04 0.54 24.12
CA GLY A 472 10.46 0.13 25.46
C GLY A 472 11.55 0.98 26.12
N THR A 473 12.00 2.10 25.53
CA THR A 473 13.08 2.91 26.10
C THR A 473 12.78 4.42 26.17
N ALA A 474 13.31 5.08 27.21
CA ALA A 474 13.28 6.54 27.33
C ALA A 474 14.61 7.08 27.88
N ARG A 475 15.15 8.13 27.26
CA ARG A 475 16.37 8.83 27.72
C ARG A 475 16.02 10.18 28.33
N ILE A 476 16.33 10.37 29.61
CA ILE A 476 15.98 11.58 30.36
C ILE A 476 17.24 12.17 31.02
N ARG A 477 17.41 13.48 30.93
CA ARG A 477 18.55 14.17 31.55
C ARG A 477 18.17 14.67 32.95
N LEU A 478 18.98 14.32 33.96
CA LEU A 478 18.75 14.85 35.32
C LEU A 478 18.94 16.37 35.39
N PRO A 479 18.25 17.05 36.33
CA PRO A 479 18.58 18.42 36.68
C PRO A 479 19.99 18.50 37.27
N ARG A 480 20.52 19.73 37.39
CA ARG A 480 21.84 19.94 38.00
C ARG A 480 21.84 19.41 39.44
N LEU A 481 22.76 18.49 39.74
CA LEU A 481 22.91 17.91 41.07
C LEU A 481 23.68 18.86 41.99
N THR A 482 22.99 19.58 42.88
CA THR A 482 23.59 20.67 43.67
C THR A 482 24.11 20.26 45.05
N ARG A 483 23.59 19.16 45.63
CA ARG A 483 23.97 18.68 46.97
C ARG A 483 24.88 17.45 46.89
N VAL A 484 25.99 17.48 47.63
CA VAL A 484 26.89 16.33 47.80
C VAL A 484 26.21 15.32 48.73
N GLY A 485 26.28 14.03 48.40
CA GLY A 485 25.60 12.97 49.15
C GLY A 485 24.96 11.91 48.25
N ARG A 486 24.02 11.14 48.79
CA ARG A 486 23.22 10.19 48.01
C ARG A 486 21.93 10.86 47.53
N ALA A 487 21.61 10.70 46.24
CA ALA A 487 20.33 11.11 45.68
C ALA A 487 19.59 9.89 45.12
N THR A 488 18.34 9.72 45.50
CA THR A 488 17.47 8.66 45.00
C THR A 488 16.78 9.13 43.73
N VAL A 489 16.89 8.34 42.66
CA VAL A 489 16.22 8.55 41.37
C VAL A 489 15.15 7.48 41.23
N THR A 490 13.91 7.91 41.00
CA THR A 490 12.76 7.04 40.80
C THR A 490 12.19 7.29 39.41
N ALA A 491 12.03 6.23 38.62
CA ALA A 491 11.24 6.23 37.40
C ALA A 491 9.91 5.53 37.68
N THR A 492 8.80 6.14 37.28
CA THR A 492 7.45 5.58 37.41
C THR A 492 6.79 5.58 36.05
N TYR A 493 6.50 4.39 35.53
CA TYR A 493 5.69 4.20 34.34
C TYR A 493 4.21 4.38 34.68
N ALA A 494 3.50 5.14 33.85
CA ALA A 494 2.14 5.61 34.13
C ALA A 494 1.06 4.54 33.90
N GLY A 495 1.36 3.47 33.15
CA GLY A 495 0.39 2.46 32.72
C GLY A 495 -0.61 2.97 31.67
N SER A 496 -1.50 2.08 31.24
CA SER A 496 -2.69 2.33 30.41
C SER A 496 -3.87 1.52 30.98
N ALA A 497 -4.99 1.44 30.24
CA ALA A 497 -6.10 0.54 30.58
C ALA A 497 -5.63 -0.93 30.60
N ASP A 498 -4.68 -1.28 29.73
CA ASP A 498 -4.22 -2.66 29.50
C ASP A 498 -2.83 -2.94 30.09
N LEU A 499 -2.10 -1.91 30.53
CA LEU A 499 -0.75 -2.03 31.08
C LEU A 499 -0.67 -1.48 32.50
N ALA A 500 -0.29 -2.33 33.45
CA ALA A 500 -0.18 -1.97 34.85
C ALA A 500 0.95 -0.97 35.09
N ARG A 501 0.79 -0.11 36.10
CA ARG A 501 1.84 0.82 36.54
C ARG A 501 3.03 0.06 37.13
N SER A 502 4.24 0.52 36.82
CA SER A 502 5.46 -0.02 37.42
C SER A 502 6.48 1.06 37.76
N ARG A 503 7.46 0.72 38.61
CA ARG A 503 8.47 1.69 39.06
C ARG A 503 9.84 1.06 39.27
N ALA A 504 10.88 1.86 39.05
CA ALA A 504 12.26 1.52 39.34
C ALA A 504 12.93 2.59 40.18
N VAL A 505 13.76 2.17 41.15
CA VAL A 505 14.49 3.07 42.05
C VAL A 505 15.97 2.73 42.02
N ARG A 506 16.81 3.77 41.91
CA ARG A 506 18.27 3.67 41.98
C ARG A 506 18.85 4.87 42.72
N THR A 507 20.03 4.71 43.29
CA THR A 507 20.73 5.78 44.00
C THR A 507 21.99 6.19 43.25
N ILE A 508 22.20 7.50 43.12
CA ILE A 508 23.44 8.08 42.62
C ILE A 508 24.21 8.74 43.76
N ARG A 509 25.54 8.52 43.80
CA ARG A 509 26.42 9.22 44.76
C ARG A 509 26.97 10.50 44.12
N VAL A 510 26.55 11.64 44.64
CA VAL A 510 27.05 12.96 44.23
C VAL A 510 28.30 13.29 45.03
N VAL A 511 29.43 13.48 44.36
CA VAL A 511 30.73 13.81 44.96
C VAL A 511 31.11 15.27 44.70
N ARG A 512 32.01 15.82 45.53
CA ARG A 512 32.63 17.12 45.22
C ARG A 512 33.42 16.99 43.91
N ARG A 513 33.52 18.10 43.18
CA ARG A 513 34.43 18.18 42.03
C ARG A 513 35.85 17.92 42.48
#